data_AF-A0A8C0U7D8-F1
#
_entry.id   AF-A0A8C0U7D8-F1
#
_cell.length_a   1.000
_cell.length_b   1.000
_cell.length_c   1.000
_cell.angle_alpha   90.00
_cell.angle_beta   90.00
_cell.angle_gamma   90.00
#
_symmetry.space_group_name_H-M   'P 1'
#
loop_
_entity.id
_entity.type
_entity.pdbx_description
1 polymer ?
#
loop_
_entity_poly.entity_id
_entity_poly.type
_entity_poly.pdbx_seq_one_letter_code
_entity_poly.pdbx_strand_id
1 'polypeptide(L)'
;MLLLLVLFFNTQNINRVLLGNERATAKLLFNVMKSELEKDKLHQLKWQERVKVWKLIQKNCIVQSFREFTASEEIQNPPTVKTEMENMIKEQIVLSDQRLRVLQHIGTLLPPKHTQSDIINEWYRTLENLNRSIDTPNVECMEKMCIQYELVQDKCQEKVQVCKMTLLDICTVEDVEIVHSNMLQMTEKLKHRFEEQLQHMNSEFKEMAKWHEQHCEGLYNYVQDAMALWDVHQLQLSQQENVLQKKVDECRWEEDNIIQMMEDNLDTSLEKMKMASCEEELKQYLEKALSSLDQIRTRTCKAR
;
A
#
# COMPACT_ATOMS: atom_id res chain seq x y z
N MET A 1 -53.99 -2.74 119.27
CA MET A 1 -54.18 -1.54 118.42
C MET A 1 -52.85 -1.00 117.86
N LEU A 2 -51.81 -0.78 118.68
CA LEU A 2 -50.48 -0.32 118.23
C LEU A 2 -49.78 -1.23 117.20
N LEU A 3 -49.82 -2.55 117.37
CA LEU A 3 -49.21 -3.52 116.44
C LEU A 3 -49.84 -3.50 115.03
N LEU A 4 -51.16 -3.31 114.96
CA LEU A 4 -51.90 -3.19 113.70
C LEU A 4 -51.58 -1.89 112.96
N LEU A 5 -51.41 -0.79 113.69
CA LEU A 5 -50.98 0.51 113.14
C LEU A 5 -49.55 0.45 112.58
N VAL A 6 -48.63 -0.20 113.29
CA VAL A 6 -47.23 -0.39 112.83
C VAL A 6 -47.19 -1.28 111.58
N LEU A 7 -47.98 -2.37 111.53
CA LEU A 7 -48.07 -3.23 110.36
C LEU A 7 -48.70 -2.51 109.15
N PHE A 8 -49.72 -1.68 109.37
CA PHE A 8 -50.35 -0.88 108.32
C PHE A 8 -49.39 0.19 107.75
N PHE A 9 -48.65 0.88 108.62
CA PHE A 9 -47.67 1.88 108.20
C PHE A 9 -46.48 1.25 107.46
N ASN A 10 -46.02 0.08 107.92
CA ASN A 10 -44.97 -0.69 107.24
C ASN A 10 -45.44 -1.19 105.87
N THR A 11 -46.66 -1.73 105.76
CA THR A 11 -47.21 -2.18 104.47
C THR A 11 -47.44 -1.01 103.50
N GLN A 12 -47.89 0.16 103.98
CA GLN A 12 -47.97 1.38 103.15
C GLN A 12 -46.60 1.87 102.68
N ASN A 13 -45.58 1.87 103.55
CA ASN A 13 -44.22 2.25 103.17
C ASN A 13 -43.61 1.27 102.15
N ILE A 14 -43.81 -0.04 102.35
CA ILE A 14 -43.37 -1.07 101.41
C ILE A 14 -44.04 -0.86 100.04
N ASN A 15 -45.35 -0.66 99.99
CA ASN A 15 -46.07 -0.42 98.73
C ASN A 15 -45.60 0.85 98.02
N ARG A 16 -45.30 1.92 98.78
CA ARG A 16 -44.77 3.17 98.21
C ARG A 16 -43.37 3.00 97.62
N VAL A 17 -42.50 2.22 98.27
CA VAL A 17 -41.17 1.88 97.74
C VAL A 17 -41.30 0.99 96.50
N LEU A 18 -42.21 0.01 96.52
CA LEU A 18 -42.45 -0.89 95.39
C LEU A 18 -42.93 -0.12 94.14
N LEU A 19 -43.91 0.77 94.29
CA LEU A 19 -44.39 1.64 93.21
C LEU A 19 -43.31 2.61 92.73
N GLY A 20 -42.45 3.08 93.64
CA GLY A 20 -41.27 3.88 93.29
C GLY A 20 -40.28 3.10 92.43
N ASN A 21 -40.01 1.85 92.80
CA ASN A 21 -39.14 0.94 92.04
C ASN A 21 -39.74 0.59 90.67
N GLU A 22 -41.04 0.30 90.58
CA GLU A 22 -41.71 0.06 89.29
C GLU A 22 -41.60 1.26 88.35
N ARG A 23 -41.85 2.48 88.84
CA ARG A 23 -41.67 3.71 88.05
C ARG A 23 -40.23 3.93 87.63
N ALA A 24 -39.27 3.71 88.52
CA ALA A 24 -37.85 3.82 88.21
C ALA A 24 -37.44 2.80 87.14
N THR A 25 -37.93 1.56 87.25
CA THR A 25 -37.70 0.48 86.28
C THR A 25 -38.31 0.83 84.92
N ALA A 26 -39.56 1.30 84.88
CA ALA A 26 -40.21 1.74 83.64
C ALA A 26 -39.45 2.89 82.96
N LYS A 27 -38.94 3.86 83.74
CA LYS A 27 -38.14 4.97 83.22
C LYS A 27 -36.79 4.51 82.67
N LEU A 28 -36.12 3.58 83.34
CA LEU A 28 -34.88 2.99 82.83
C LEU A 28 -35.12 2.21 81.55
N LEU A 29 -36.16 1.38 81.49
CA LEU A 29 -36.56 0.66 80.27
C LEU A 29 -36.82 1.61 79.10
N PHE A 30 -37.59 2.68 79.35
CA PHE A 30 -37.83 3.72 78.34
C PHE A 30 -36.54 4.38 77.84
N ASN A 31 -35.64 4.77 78.76
CA ASN A 31 -34.38 5.40 78.40
C ASN A 31 -33.47 4.47 77.58
N VAL A 32 -33.43 3.19 77.93
CA VAL A 32 -32.69 2.17 77.18
C VAL A 32 -33.29 2.01 75.78
N MET A 33 -34.61 1.82 75.66
CA MET A 33 -35.27 1.71 74.36
C MET A 33 -35.03 2.94 73.48
N LYS A 34 -35.11 4.15 74.07
CA LYS A 34 -34.83 5.39 73.36
C LYS A 34 -33.37 5.44 72.87
N SER A 35 -32.41 5.11 73.74
CA SER A 35 -30.99 5.10 73.38
C SER A 35 -30.68 4.09 72.28
N GLU A 36 -31.29 2.90 72.30
CA GLU A 36 -31.11 1.90 71.24
C GLU A 36 -31.72 2.37 69.92
N LEU A 37 -32.92 2.97 69.94
CA LEU A 37 -33.54 3.52 68.74
C LEU A 37 -32.70 4.64 68.11
N GLU A 38 -32.10 5.51 68.92
CA GLU A 38 -31.19 6.56 68.45
C GLU A 38 -29.91 5.97 67.82
N LYS A 39 -29.34 4.91 68.40
CA LYS A 39 -28.19 4.19 67.83
C LYS A 39 -28.54 3.52 66.51
N ASP A 40 -29.68 2.84 66.42
CA ASP A 40 -30.14 2.18 65.19
C ASP A 40 -30.32 3.17 64.06
N LYS A 41 -30.93 4.34 64.35
CA LYS A 41 -31.05 5.42 63.38
C LYS A 41 -29.68 5.91 62.89
N LEU A 42 -28.72 6.07 63.80
CA LEU A 42 -27.36 6.47 63.43
C LEU A 42 -26.65 5.41 62.58
N HIS A 43 -26.79 4.13 62.93
CA HIS A 43 -26.24 3.02 62.17
C HIS A 43 -26.86 2.93 60.78
N GLN A 44 -28.18 3.11 60.66
CA GLN A 44 -28.88 3.13 59.38
C GLN A 44 -28.38 4.25 58.47
N LEU A 45 -28.19 5.46 59.00
CA LEU A 45 -27.64 6.59 58.24
C LEU A 45 -26.20 6.30 57.76
N LYS A 46 -25.34 5.80 58.65
CA LYS A 46 -23.97 5.40 58.29
C LYS A 46 -23.97 4.31 57.23
N TRP A 47 -24.83 3.30 57.36
CA TRP A 47 -24.97 2.24 56.37
C TRP A 47 -25.39 2.79 55.00
N GLN A 48 -26.38 3.69 54.96
CA GLN A 48 -26.82 4.34 53.72
C GLN A 48 -25.69 5.13 53.04
N GLU A 49 -24.88 5.86 53.81
CA GLU A 49 -23.69 6.54 53.27
C GLU A 49 -22.66 5.55 52.71
N ARG A 50 -22.37 4.47 53.45
CA ARG A 50 -21.43 3.42 53.01
C ARG A 50 -21.90 2.74 51.73
N VAL A 51 -23.19 2.46 51.60
CA VAL A 51 -23.79 1.90 50.38
C VAL A 51 -23.61 2.85 49.19
N LYS A 52 -23.82 4.16 49.37
CA LYS A 52 -23.58 5.15 48.31
C LYS A 52 -22.13 5.16 47.84
N VAL A 53 -21.18 5.17 48.79
CA VAL A 53 -19.74 5.14 48.48
C VAL A 53 -19.37 3.83 47.77
N TRP A 54 -19.87 2.70 48.25
CA TRP A 54 -19.63 1.39 47.63
C TRP A 54 -20.15 1.34 46.19
N LYS A 55 -21.37 1.83 45.92
CA LYS A 55 -21.94 1.93 44.56
C LYS A 55 -21.09 2.79 43.64
N LEU A 56 -20.60 3.93 44.13
CA LEU A 56 -19.71 4.82 43.37
C LEU A 56 -18.38 4.12 43.02
N ILE A 57 -17.77 3.41 43.97
CA ILE A 57 -16.55 2.64 43.73
C ILE A 57 -16.79 1.59 42.65
N GLN A 58 -17.88 0.82 42.75
CA GLN A 58 -18.22 -0.20 41.75
C GLN A 58 -18.42 0.39 40.35
N LYS A 59 -19.17 1.49 40.23
CA LYS A 59 -19.35 2.23 38.96
C LYS A 59 -18.00 2.61 38.37
N ASN A 60 -17.09 3.17 39.18
CA ASN A 60 -15.77 3.58 38.73
C ASN A 60 -14.90 2.39 38.31
N CYS A 61 -14.96 1.26 39.01
CA CYS A 61 -14.26 0.04 38.62
C CYS A 61 -14.71 -0.48 37.25
N ILE A 62 -16.01 -0.48 36.97
CA ILE A 62 -16.56 -0.91 35.68
C ILE A 62 -16.09 0.02 34.56
N VAL A 63 -16.19 1.34 34.78
CA VAL A 63 -15.70 2.34 33.81
C VAL A 63 -14.22 2.17 33.56
N GLN A 64 -13.41 1.99 34.61
CA GLN A 64 -11.97 1.84 34.49
C GLN A 64 -11.60 0.55 33.74
N SER A 65 -12.26 -0.56 34.03
CA SER A 65 -12.06 -1.83 33.31
C SER A 65 -12.38 -1.69 31.81
N PHE A 66 -13.41 -0.93 31.45
CA PHE A 66 -13.72 -0.63 30.05
C PHE A 66 -12.64 0.24 29.39
N ARG A 67 -12.09 1.24 30.10
CA ARG A 67 -10.97 2.06 29.60
C ARG A 67 -9.72 1.22 29.36
N GLU A 68 -9.39 0.33 30.27
CA GLU A 68 -8.24 -0.58 30.14
C GLU A 68 -8.42 -1.56 28.97
N PHE A 69 -9.63 -2.10 28.82
CA PHE A 69 -9.97 -2.96 27.68
C PHE A 69 -9.83 -2.21 26.36
N THR A 70 -10.42 -1.02 26.23
CA THR A 70 -10.33 -0.22 25.00
C THR A 70 -8.91 0.26 24.71
N ALA A 71 -8.09 0.50 25.74
CA ALA A 71 -6.68 0.87 25.59
C ALA A 71 -5.75 -0.32 25.34
N SER A 72 -6.26 -1.56 25.37
CA SER A 72 -5.44 -2.75 25.14
C SER A 72 -4.92 -2.80 23.70
N GLU A 73 -3.75 -3.42 23.52
CA GLU A 73 -3.12 -3.54 22.21
C GLU A 73 -3.99 -4.31 21.21
N GLU A 74 -4.72 -5.33 21.66
CA GLU A 74 -5.64 -6.10 20.80
C GLU A 74 -6.74 -5.22 20.19
N ILE A 75 -7.17 -4.19 20.92
CA ILE A 75 -8.23 -3.27 20.49
C ILE A 75 -7.65 -2.08 19.73
N GLN A 76 -6.55 -1.48 20.19
CA GLN A 76 -5.95 -0.31 19.53
C GLN A 76 -5.21 -0.69 18.24
N ASN A 77 -4.46 -1.79 18.26
CA ASN A 77 -3.58 -2.23 17.17
C ASN A 77 -3.73 -3.75 16.95
N PRO A 78 -4.83 -4.21 16.32
CA PRO A 78 -5.10 -5.63 16.19
C PRO A 78 -3.94 -6.38 15.51
N PRO A 79 -3.40 -7.46 16.10
CA PRO A 79 -2.20 -8.13 15.56
C PRO A 79 -2.43 -8.74 14.17
N THR A 80 -3.68 -9.11 13.86
CA THR A 80 -4.07 -9.58 12.53
C THR A 80 -3.85 -8.49 11.47
N VAL A 81 -4.16 -7.22 11.77
CA VAL A 81 -3.95 -6.11 10.83
C VAL A 81 -2.47 -5.96 10.50
N LYS A 82 -1.60 -6.00 11.51
CA LYS A 82 -0.14 -5.97 11.30
C LYS A 82 0.33 -7.11 10.39
N THR A 83 -0.19 -8.32 10.61
CA THR A 83 0.16 -9.49 9.82
C THR A 83 -0.28 -9.35 8.36
N GLU A 84 -1.50 -8.85 8.11
CA GLU A 84 -1.99 -8.60 6.75
C GLU A 84 -1.15 -7.53 6.04
N MET A 85 -0.79 -6.44 6.73
CA MET A 85 0.12 -5.42 6.16
C MET A 85 1.49 -6.00 5.79
N GLU A 86 2.08 -6.83 6.66
CA GLU A 86 3.36 -7.48 6.38
C GLU A 86 3.28 -8.44 5.18
N ASN A 87 2.16 -9.15 5.02
CA ASN A 87 1.93 -10.04 3.88
C ASN A 87 1.78 -9.25 2.58
N MET A 88 0.96 -8.19 2.59
CA MET A 88 0.81 -7.27 1.46
C MET A 88 2.15 -6.70 1.01
N ILE A 89 2.99 -6.23 1.95
CA ILE A 89 4.32 -5.69 1.63
C ILE A 89 5.21 -6.75 0.95
N LYS A 90 5.20 -7.99 1.44
CA LYS A 90 5.99 -9.08 0.83
C LYS A 90 5.53 -9.35 -0.61
N GLU A 91 4.23 -9.38 -0.86
CA GLU A 91 3.68 -9.57 -2.20
C GLU A 91 4.00 -8.40 -3.12
N GLN A 92 3.85 -7.15 -2.64
CA GLN A 92 4.24 -5.96 -3.37
C GLN A 92 5.72 -5.96 -3.75
N ILE A 93 6.62 -6.41 -2.86
CA ILE A 93 8.05 -6.50 -3.15
C ILE A 93 8.31 -7.45 -4.32
N VAL A 94 7.67 -8.62 -4.33
CA VAL A 94 7.83 -9.60 -5.42
C VAL A 94 7.34 -9.03 -6.76
N LEU A 95 6.18 -8.38 -6.76
CA LEU A 95 5.62 -7.77 -7.97
C LEU A 95 6.44 -6.56 -8.43
N SER A 96 6.97 -5.76 -7.50
CA SER A 96 7.84 -4.62 -7.80
C SER A 96 9.16 -5.06 -8.42
N ASP A 97 9.73 -6.17 -7.94
CA ASP A 97 10.93 -6.78 -8.50
C ASP A 97 10.68 -7.35 -9.91
N GLN A 98 9.51 -7.95 -10.15
CA GLN A 98 9.07 -8.33 -11.50
C GLN A 98 8.96 -7.10 -12.43
N ARG A 99 8.33 -6.03 -11.95
CA ARG A 99 8.21 -4.78 -12.69
C ARG A 99 9.57 -4.19 -13.05
N LEU A 100 10.50 -4.19 -12.10
CA LEU A 100 11.86 -3.70 -12.33
C LEU A 100 12.57 -4.49 -13.44
N ARG A 101 12.41 -5.82 -13.48
CA ARG A 101 12.98 -6.65 -14.56
C ARG A 101 12.43 -6.27 -15.93
N VAL A 102 11.12 -6.02 -16.03
CA VAL A 102 10.50 -5.58 -17.30
C VAL A 102 11.08 -4.22 -17.72
N LEU A 103 11.18 -3.27 -16.79
CA LEU A 103 11.78 -1.95 -17.07
C LEU A 103 13.25 -2.05 -17.50
N GLN A 104 14.03 -2.92 -16.87
CA GLN A 104 15.41 -3.19 -17.27
C GLN A 104 15.48 -3.80 -18.67
N HIS A 105 14.60 -4.74 -18.99
CA HIS A 105 14.53 -5.34 -20.32
C HIS A 105 14.24 -4.28 -21.40
N ILE A 106 13.28 -3.38 -21.14
CA ILE A 106 12.98 -2.26 -22.05
C ILE A 106 14.21 -1.39 -22.28
N GLY A 107 14.99 -1.10 -21.24
CA GLY A 107 16.23 -0.33 -21.35
C GLY A 107 17.33 -0.99 -22.19
N THR A 108 17.26 -2.32 -22.40
CA THR A 108 18.20 -3.06 -23.27
C THR A 108 17.75 -3.14 -24.73
N LEU A 109 16.53 -2.70 -25.04
CA LEU A 109 16.04 -2.69 -26.41
C LEU A 109 16.83 -1.64 -27.21
N LEU A 110 17.68 -2.12 -28.12
CA LEU A 110 18.30 -1.27 -29.14
C LEU A 110 17.22 -0.78 -30.12
N PRO A 111 17.45 0.37 -30.81
CA PRO A 111 16.47 0.92 -31.73
C PRO A 111 16.00 -0.18 -32.69
N PRO A 112 14.69 -0.47 -32.74
CA PRO A 112 14.24 -1.72 -33.29
C PRO A 112 14.26 -1.65 -34.82
N LYS A 113 14.52 -2.76 -35.50
CA LYS A 113 14.11 -2.87 -36.91
C LYS A 113 12.57 -2.83 -36.94
N HIS A 114 11.99 -2.33 -38.03
CA HIS A 114 10.53 -2.17 -38.24
C HIS A 114 9.61 -3.34 -37.84
N THR A 115 10.13 -4.56 -37.64
CA THR A 115 9.38 -5.76 -37.19
C THR A 115 9.02 -5.81 -35.70
N GLN A 116 9.33 -4.78 -34.90
CA GLN A 116 9.24 -4.87 -33.43
C GLN A 116 8.14 -3.98 -32.77
N SER A 117 7.19 -3.46 -33.55
CA SER A 117 5.95 -2.84 -32.99
C SER A 117 5.21 -3.78 -32.03
N ASP A 118 5.20 -5.07 -32.33
CA ASP A 118 4.58 -6.09 -31.48
C ASP A 118 5.28 -6.23 -30.13
N ILE A 119 6.62 -6.12 -30.10
CA ILE A 119 7.41 -6.16 -28.85
C ILE A 119 7.07 -4.97 -27.96
N ILE A 120 6.77 -3.81 -28.57
CA ILE A 120 6.44 -2.60 -27.80
C ILE A 120 5.06 -2.64 -27.20
N ASN A 121 4.08 -3.12 -27.97
CA ASN A 121 2.76 -3.41 -27.44
C ASN A 121 2.81 -4.51 -26.37
N GLU A 122 3.64 -5.54 -26.54
CA GLU A 122 3.78 -6.64 -25.60
C GLU A 122 4.35 -6.19 -24.24
N TRP A 123 5.48 -5.45 -24.23
CA TRP A 123 6.03 -4.98 -22.96
C TRP A 123 5.09 -3.98 -22.28
N TYR A 124 4.41 -3.12 -23.06
CA TYR A 124 3.45 -2.15 -22.51
C TYR A 124 2.29 -2.87 -21.82
N ARG A 125 1.68 -3.85 -22.49
CA ARG A 125 0.62 -4.69 -21.90
C ARG A 125 1.11 -5.45 -20.68
N THR A 126 2.34 -5.97 -20.73
CA THR A 126 2.93 -6.66 -19.58
C THR A 126 3.10 -5.72 -18.38
N LEU A 127 3.60 -4.50 -18.61
CA LEU A 127 3.79 -3.49 -17.57
C LEU A 127 2.46 -2.98 -17.00
N GLU A 128 1.48 -2.73 -17.86
CA GLU A 128 0.11 -2.35 -17.49
C GLU A 128 -0.55 -3.43 -16.62
N ASN A 129 -0.45 -4.70 -17.03
CA ASN A 129 -0.96 -5.83 -16.27
C ASN A 129 -0.25 -5.97 -14.92
N LEU A 130 1.07 -5.82 -14.87
CA LEU A 130 1.83 -5.86 -13.61
C LEU A 130 1.42 -4.73 -12.66
N ASN A 131 1.25 -3.51 -13.17
CA ASN A 131 0.77 -2.39 -12.36
C ASN A 131 -0.62 -2.69 -11.78
N ARG A 132 -1.52 -3.29 -12.56
CA ARG A 132 -2.83 -3.73 -12.07
C ARG A 132 -2.72 -4.87 -11.05
N SER A 133 -1.81 -5.82 -11.26
CA SER A 133 -1.58 -6.92 -10.32
C SER A 133 -1.04 -6.44 -8.98
N ILE A 134 -0.33 -5.30 -8.93
CA ILE A 134 0.10 -4.65 -7.68
C ILE A 134 -1.09 -4.08 -6.89
N ASP A 135 -2.17 -3.69 -7.56
CA ASP A 135 -3.36 -3.18 -6.88
C ASP A 135 -4.19 -4.28 -6.19
N THR A 136 -4.14 -5.52 -6.70
CA THR A 136 -4.86 -6.66 -6.11
C THR A 136 -4.53 -6.88 -4.63
N PRO A 137 -3.26 -7.08 -4.22
CA PRO A 137 -2.94 -7.28 -2.80
C PRO A 137 -3.28 -6.06 -1.93
N ASN A 138 -3.30 -4.84 -2.50
CA ASN A 138 -3.69 -3.63 -1.77
C ASN A 138 -5.17 -3.64 -1.42
N VAL A 139 -6.02 -3.98 -2.40
CA VAL A 139 -7.47 -4.07 -2.21
C VAL A 139 -7.82 -5.22 -1.27
N GLU A 140 -7.19 -6.38 -1.43
CA GLU A 140 -7.41 -7.53 -0.55
C GLU A 140 -6.98 -7.23 0.89
N CYS A 141 -5.83 -6.59 1.09
CA CYS A 141 -5.38 -6.16 2.43
C CYS A 141 -6.35 -5.16 3.06
N MET A 142 -6.82 -4.17 2.28
CA MET A 142 -7.83 -3.20 2.73
C MET A 142 -9.11 -3.89 3.19
N GLU A 143 -9.64 -4.83 2.40
CA GLU A 143 -10.86 -5.56 2.73
C GLU A 143 -10.69 -6.37 4.03
N LYS A 144 -9.59 -7.11 4.16
CA LYS A 144 -9.29 -7.85 5.39
C LYS A 144 -9.14 -6.94 6.60
N MET A 145 -8.48 -5.78 6.46
CA MET A 145 -8.35 -4.81 7.55
C MET A 145 -9.71 -4.24 7.96
N CYS A 146 -10.59 -3.90 7.01
CA CYS A 146 -11.97 -3.49 7.31
C CYS A 146 -12.68 -4.54 8.16
N ILE A 147 -12.64 -5.80 7.75
CA ILE A 147 -13.27 -6.91 8.50
C ILE A 147 -12.67 -7.03 9.90
N GLN A 148 -11.35 -6.92 10.06
CA GLN A 148 -10.72 -6.98 11.39
C GLN A 148 -11.14 -5.82 12.29
N TYR A 149 -11.25 -4.60 11.76
CA TYR A 149 -11.72 -3.47 12.54
C TYR A 149 -13.21 -3.58 12.89
N GLU A 150 -14.05 -4.11 12.00
CA GLU A 150 -15.46 -4.41 12.31
C GLU A 150 -15.57 -5.43 13.45
N LEU A 151 -14.77 -6.50 13.43
CA LEU A 151 -14.73 -7.48 14.53
C LEU A 151 -14.32 -6.84 15.88
N VAL A 152 -13.39 -5.89 15.86
CA VAL A 152 -12.99 -5.14 17.06
C VAL A 152 -14.12 -4.23 17.54
N GLN A 153 -14.85 -3.60 16.63
CA GLN A 153 -16.02 -2.80 16.96
C GLN A 153 -17.11 -3.64 17.61
N ASP A 154 -17.39 -4.84 17.08
CA ASP A 154 -18.35 -5.78 17.67
C ASP A 154 -17.95 -6.20 19.08
N LYS A 155 -16.67 -6.55 19.29
CA LYS A 155 -16.14 -6.83 20.64
C LYS A 155 -16.34 -5.65 21.60
N CYS A 156 -16.12 -4.42 21.12
CA CYS A 156 -16.34 -3.22 21.93
C CYS A 156 -17.83 -3.04 22.27
N GLN A 157 -18.73 -3.22 21.31
CA GLN A 157 -20.18 -3.14 21.53
C GLN A 157 -20.66 -4.18 22.55
N GLU A 158 -20.20 -5.43 22.43
CA GLU A 158 -20.52 -6.48 23.40
C GLU A 158 -20.07 -6.08 24.81
N LYS A 159 -18.82 -5.58 24.94
CA LYS A 159 -18.30 -5.12 26.23
C LYS A 159 -19.12 -3.96 26.81
N VAL A 160 -19.56 -3.01 25.98
CA VAL A 160 -20.46 -1.93 26.40
C VAL A 160 -21.77 -2.49 26.95
N GLN A 161 -22.37 -3.46 26.28
CA GLN A 161 -23.61 -4.09 26.76
C GLN A 161 -23.42 -4.84 28.09
N VAL A 162 -22.32 -5.59 28.24
CA VAL A 162 -21.98 -6.25 29.50
C VAL A 162 -21.83 -5.24 30.64
N CYS A 163 -21.11 -4.14 30.40
CA CYS A 163 -20.97 -3.05 31.36
C CYS A 163 -22.32 -2.42 31.70
N LYS A 164 -23.19 -2.17 30.70
CA LYS A 164 -24.54 -1.62 30.91
C LYS A 164 -25.37 -2.53 31.82
N MET A 165 -25.40 -3.83 31.55
CA MET A 165 -26.16 -4.79 32.36
C MET A 165 -25.66 -4.83 33.81
N THR A 166 -24.33 -4.83 34.01
CA THR A 166 -23.75 -4.84 35.37
C THR A 166 -24.04 -3.53 36.12
N LEU A 167 -24.11 -2.40 35.43
CA LEU A 167 -24.41 -1.11 36.06
C LEU A 167 -25.88 -0.99 36.48
N LEU A 168 -26.82 -1.64 35.80
CA LEU A 168 -28.25 -1.62 36.15
C LEU A 168 -28.54 -2.22 37.53
N ASP A 169 -27.73 -3.18 37.98
CA ASP A 169 -27.87 -3.80 39.31
C ASP A 169 -27.37 -2.88 40.45
N ILE A 170 -26.56 -1.87 40.12
CA ILE A 170 -25.79 -1.09 41.10
C ILE A 170 -26.29 0.35 41.16
N CYS A 171 -26.57 0.93 40.00
CA CYS A 171 -26.83 2.35 39.80
C CYS A 171 -28.29 2.65 39.45
N THR A 172 -28.62 3.94 39.40
CA THR A 172 -29.90 4.39 38.84
C THR A 172 -29.86 4.30 37.32
N VAL A 173 -31.04 4.24 36.67
CA VAL A 173 -31.14 4.21 35.20
C VAL A 173 -30.48 5.44 34.58
N GLU A 174 -30.62 6.62 35.19
CA GLU A 174 -30.01 7.87 34.71
C GLU A 174 -28.46 7.80 34.75
N ASP A 175 -27.89 7.32 35.85
CA ASP A 175 -26.44 7.10 35.96
C ASP A 175 -25.91 6.12 34.91
N VAL A 176 -26.67 5.06 34.64
CA VAL A 176 -26.32 4.02 33.66
C VAL A 176 -26.27 4.64 32.26
N GLU A 177 -27.28 5.44 31.87
CA GLU A 177 -27.32 6.06 30.55
C GLU A 177 -26.19 7.06 30.34
N ILE A 178 -25.81 7.83 31.37
CA ILE A 178 -24.64 8.73 31.30
C ILE A 178 -23.36 7.93 31.06
N VAL A 179 -23.14 6.84 31.80
CA VAL A 179 -21.95 6.00 31.64
C VAL A 179 -21.94 5.29 30.29
N HIS A 180 -23.08 4.73 29.89
CA HIS A 180 -23.27 4.05 28.61
C HIS A 180 -22.98 5.00 27.43
N SER A 181 -23.50 6.22 27.46
CA SER A 181 -23.23 7.25 26.45
C SER A 181 -21.73 7.57 26.36
N ASN A 182 -21.05 7.72 27.51
CA ASN A 182 -19.60 7.95 27.53
C ASN A 182 -18.80 6.77 26.93
N MET A 183 -19.20 5.53 27.21
CA MET A 183 -18.54 4.34 26.66
C MET A 183 -18.76 4.25 25.14
N LEU A 184 -19.97 4.49 24.66
CA LEU A 184 -20.27 4.57 23.23
C LEU A 184 -19.44 5.64 22.53
N GLN A 185 -19.27 6.81 23.14
CA GLN A 185 -18.43 7.87 22.58
C GLN A 185 -16.96 7.43 22.45
N MET A 186 -16.44 6.62 23.38
CA MET A 186 -15.09 6.08 23.28
C MET A 186 -14.97 5.08 22.12
N THR A 187 -15.95 4.18 21.97
CA THR A 187 -16.01 3.23 20.85
C THR A 187 -16.11 3.96 19.51
N GLU A 188 -16.91 5.02 19.41
CA GLU A 188 -17.05 5.82 18.19
C GLU A 188 -15.74 6.53 17.81
N LYS A 189 -15.01 7.08 18.79
CA LYS A 189 -13.69 7.67 18.54
C LYS A 189 -12.68 6.65 18.01
N LEU A 190 -12.75 5.41 18.48
CA LEU A 190 -11.92 4.33 17.98
C LEU A 190 -12.29 3.97 16.53
N LYS A 191 -13.59 3.88 16.24
CA LYS A 191 -14.10 3.61 14.90
C LYS A 191 -13.63 4.66 13.89
N HIS A 192 -13.83 5.94 14.21
CA HIS A 192 -13.41 7.05 13.38
C HIS A 192 -11.91 7.00 13.06
N ARG A 193 -11.07 6.64 14.05
CA ARG A 193 -9.63 6.50 13.85
C ARG A 193 -9.32 5.40 12.82
N PHE A 194 -9.99 4.25 12.89
CA PHE A 194 -9.80 3.17 11.91
C PHE A 194 -10.26 3.59 10.52
N GLU A 195 -11.39 4.27 10.41
CA GLU A 195 -11.90 4.79 9.14
C GLU A 195 -10.93 5.80 8.52
N GLU A 196 -10.37 6.72 9.31
CA GLU A 196 -9.36 7.67 8.85
C GLU A 196 -8.09 6.97 8.34
N GLN A 197 -7.60 5.95 9.07
CA GLN A 197 -6.43 5.18 8.66
C GLN A 197 -6.67 4.45 7.34
N LEU A 198 -7.81 3.76 7.20
CA LEU A 198 -8.19 3.08 5.97
C LEU A 198 -8.38 4.07 4.81
N GLN A 199 -9.04 5.20 5.06
CA GLN A 199 -9.26 6.22 4.04
C GLN A 199 -7.95 6.82 3.54
N HIS A 200 -7.02 7.12 4.45
CA HIS A 200 -5.69 7.62 4.11
C HIS A 200 -4.96 6.62 3.22
N MET A 201 -4.88 5.35 3.64
CA MET A 201 -4.19 4.31 2.89
C MET A 201 -4.81 4.08 1.50
N ASN A 202 -6.14 4.06 1.40
CA ASN A 202 -6.85 3.96 0.13
C ASN A 202 -6.57 5.16 -0.80
N SER A 203 -6.43 6.36 -0.25
CA SER A 203 -6.07 7.56 -1.01
C SER A 203 -4.66 7.42 -1.59
N GLU A 204 -3.68 7.05 -0.76
CA GLU A 204 -2.30 6.84 -1.19
C GLU A 204 -2.19 5.76 -2.27
N PHE A 205 -2.91 4.65 -2.14
CA PHE A 205 -2.95 3.60 -3.16
C PHE A 205 -3.52 4.09 -4.49
N LYS A 206 -4.62 4.86 -4.46
CA LYS A 206 -5.21 5.44 -5.68
C LYS A 206 -4.27 6.43 -6.36
N GLU A 207 -3.62 7.28 -5.57
CA GLU A 207 -2.63 8.23 -6.10
C GLU A 207 -1.44 7.50 -6.74
N MET A 208 -0.96 6.44 -6.10
CA MET A 208 0.14 5.63 -6.60
C MET A 208 -0.23 4.86 -7.88
N ALA A 209 -1.43 4.27 -7.94
CA ALA A 209 -1.94 3.60 -9.14
C ALA A 209 -2.03 4.58 -10.31
N LYS A 210 -2.59 5.77 -10.08
CA LYS A 210 -2.66 6.84 -11.09
C LYS A 210 -1.28 7.29 -11.55
N TRP A 211 -0.34 7.44 -10.61
CA TRP A 211 1.04 7.80 -10.93
C TRP A 211 1.68 6.73 -11.83
N HIS A 212 1.52 5.44 -11.52
CA HIS A 212 2.03 4.35 -12.35
C HIS A 212 1.41 4.32 -13.75
N GLU A 213 0.08 4.52 -13.86
CA GLU A 213 -0.63 4.59 -15.14
C GLU A 213 -0.06 5.70 -16.03
N GLN A 214 0.05 6.92 -15.50
CA GLN A 214 0.57 8.07 -16.23
C GLN A 214 2.02 7.88 -16.67
N HIS A 215 2.87 7.29 -15.83
CA HIS A 215 4.27 7.03 -16.19
C HIS A 215 4.41 5.92 -17.22
N CYS A 216 3.56 4.89 -17.14
CA CYS A 216 3.52 3.80 -18.11
C CYS A 216 3.10 4.33 -19.49
N GLU A 217 2.04 5.14 -19.55
CA GLU A 217 1.58 5.81 -20.79
C GLU A 217 2.65 6.75 -21.34
N GLY A 218 3.26 7.57 -20.49
CA GLY A 218 4.34 8.48 -20.88
C GLY A 218 5.55 7.76 -21.48
N LEU A 219 5.97 6.64 -20.87
CA LEU A 219 7.06 5.81 -21.38
C LEU A 219 6.70 5.17 -22.73
N TYR A 220 5.47 4.68 -22.88
CA TYR A 220 4.99 4.10 -24.13
C TYR A 220 5.03 5.12 -25.27
N ASN A 221 4.49 6.32 -25.05
CA ASN A 221 4.50 7.40 -26.03
C ASN A 221 5.93 7.80 -26.40
N TYR A 222 6.83 7.94 -25.41
CA TYR A 222 8.23 8.24 -25.66
C TYR A 222 8.93 7.21 -26.55
N VAL A 223 8.72 5.92 -26.27
CA VAL A 223 9.32 4.83 -27.08
C VAL A 223 8.71 4.81 -28.48
N GLN A 224 7.41 5.07 -28.61
CA GLN A 224 6.73 5.15 -29.90
C GLN A 224 7.26 6.31 -30.76
N ASP A 225 7.48 7.49 -30.17
CA ASP A 225 8.06 8.64 -30.85
C ASP A 225 9.52 8.36 -31.28
N ALA A 226 10.31 7.74 -30.40
CA ALA A 226 11.68 7.35 -30.72
C ALA A 226 11.76 6.36 -31.89
N MET A 227 10.84 5.40 -31.96
CA MET A 227 10.72 4.49 -33.11
C MET A 227 10.38 5.23 -34.39
N ALA A 228 9.41 6.14 -34.36
CA ALA A 228 9.02 6.89 -35.55
C ALA A 228 10.20 7.70 -36.13
N LEU A 229 11.03 8.26 -35.25
CA LEU A 229 12.27 8.93 -35.65
C LEU A 229 13.29 7.95 -36.25
N TRP A 230 13.46 6.78 -35.65
CA TRP A 230 14.35 5.74 -36.16
C TRP A 230 13.95 5.27 -37.56
N ASP A 231 12.66 5.03 -37.78
CA ASP A 231 12.09 4.64 -39.06
C ASP A 231 12.40 5.65 -40.17
N VAL A 232 12.27 6.96 -39.87
CA VAL A 232 12.63 8.03 -40.80
C VAL A 232 14.14 8.00 -41.11
N HIS A 233 14.99 7.85 -40.10
CA HIS A 233 16.44 7.78 -40.29
C HIS A 233 16.86 6.55 -41.09
N GLN A 234 16.26 5.39 -40.83
CA GLN A 234 16.53 4.14 -41.54
C GLN A 234 16.15 4.27 -43.03
N LEU A 235 15.00 4.89 -43.33
CA LEU A 235 14.60 5.18 -44.71
C LEU A 235 15.59 6.13 -45.40
N GLN A 236 16.00 7.21 -44.74
CA GLN A 236 16.96 8.16 -45.30
C GLN A 236 18.34 7.53 -45.55
N LEU A 237 18.82 6.70 -44.62
CA LEU A 237 20.07 5.96 -44.79
C LEU A 237 20.00 5.01 -45.98
N SER A 238 18.91 4.26 -46.12
CA SER A 238 18.71 3.37 -47.27
C SER A 238 18.68 4.16 -48.59
N GLN A 239 18.05 5.34 -48.62
CA GLN A 239 18.07 6.20 -49.80
C GLN A 239 19.49 6.68 -50.14
N GLN A 240 20.28 7.09 -49.14
CA GLN A 240 21.66 7.51 -49.35
C GLN A 240 22.56 6.36 -49.82
N GLU A 241 22.40 5.18 -49.24
CA GLU A 241 23.09 3.95 -49.65
C GLU A 241 22.80 3.63 -51.12
N ASN A 242 21.53 3.71 -51.54
CA ASN A 242 21.14 3.49 -52.93
C ASN A 242 21.77 4.53 -53.90
N VAL A 243 21.86 5.79 -53.48
CA VAL A 243 22.51 6.85 -54.30
C VAL A 243 24.02 6.57 -54.42
N LEU A 244 24.67 6.18 -53.34
CA LEU A 244 26.09 5.83 -53.36
C LEU A 244 26.35 4.58 -54.20
N GLN A 245 25.50 3.56 -54.07
CA GLN A 245 25.61 2.33 -54.85
C GLN A 245 25.52 2.63 -56.35
N LYS A 246 24.57 3.46 -56.79
CA LYS A 246 24.47 3.90 -58.19
C LYS A 246 25.73 4.58 -58.69
N LYS A 247 26.32 5.49 -57.90
CA LYS A 247 27.57 6.16 -58.27
C LYS A 247 28.74 5.18 -58.39
N VAL A 248 28.82 4.20 -57.48
CA VAL A 248 29.84 3.15 -57.54
C VAL A 248 29.66 2.30 -58.80
N ASP A 249 28.43 1.93 -59.13
CA ASP A 249 28.12 1.13 -60.31
C ASP A 249 28.38 1.91 -61.61
N GLU A 250 28.07 3.21 -61.64
CA GLU A 250 28.42 4.12 -62.75
C GLU A 250 29.94 4.22 -62.95
N CYS A 251 30.71 4.46 -61.88
CA CYS A 251 32.17 4.49 -61.95
C CYS A 251 32.76 3.16 -62.44
N ARG A 252 32.25 2.02 -61.95
CA ARG A 252 32.67 0.69 -62.41
C ARG A 252 32.40 0.50 -63.89
N TRP A 253 31.20 0.88 -64.34
CA TRP A 253 30.81 0.78 -65.75
C TRP A 253 31.68 1.66 -66.66
N GLU A 254 32.01 2.89 -66.23
CA GLU A 254 32.93 3.77 -66.95
C GLU A 254 34.35 3.18 -67.05
N GLU A 255 34.87 2.62 -65.95
CA GLU A 255 36.18 1.95 -65.93
C GLU A 255 36.19 0.72 -66.86
N ASP A 256 35.17 -0.13 -66.80
CA ASP A 256 35.05 -1.32 -67.64
C ASP A 256 34.99 -0.95 -69.13
N ASN A 257 34.23 0.10 -69.50
CA ASN A 257 34.18 0.59 -70.88
C ASN A 257 35.53 1.10 -71.37
N ILE A 258 36.26 1.83 -70.53
CA ILE A 258 37.61 2.33 -70.86
C ILE A 258 38.56 1.15 -71.09
N ILE A 259 38.50 0.13 -70.22
CA ILE A 259 39.32 -1.09 -70.38
C ILE A 259 38.96 -1.80 -71.69
N GLN A 260 37.68 -2.02 -71.97
CA GLN A 260 37.22 -2.67 -73.20
C GLN A 260 37.68 -1.91 -74.46
N MET A 261 37.55 -0.58 -74.49
CA MET A 261 38.03 0.23 -75.60
C MET A 261 39.55 0.08 -75.82
N MET A 262 40.33 -0.07 -74.76
CA MET A 262 41.78 -0.28 -74.87
C MET A 262 42.12 -1.68 -75.38
N GLU A 263 41.36 -2.69 -74.96
CA GLU A 263 41.47 -4.07 -75.47
C GLU A 263 41.15 -4.12 -76.98
N ASP A 264 40.04 -3.51 -77.42
CA ASP A 264 39.66 -3.47 -78.85
C ASP A 264 40.73 -2.78 -79.71
N ASN A 265 41.35 -1.71 -79.18
CA ASN A 265 42.44 -1.00 -79.84
C ASN A 265 43.72 -1.85 -79.93
N LEU A 266 44.01 -2.65 -78.89
CA LEU A 266 45.11 -3.59 -78.89
C LEU A 266 44.87 -4.70 -79.92
N ASP A 267 43.69 -5.31 -79.93
CA ASP A 267 43.30 -6.33 -80.90
C ASP A 267 43.40 -5.84 -82.34
N THR A 268 42.92 -4.62 -82.60
CA THR A 268 43.07 -3.98 -83.92
C THR A 268 44.54 -3.80 -84.31
N SER A 269 45.41 -3.46 -83.36
CA SER A 269 46.84 -3.30 -83.61
C SER A 269 47.51 -4.66 -83.88
N LEU A 270 47.12 -5.70 -83.15
CA LEU A 270 47.59 -7.08 -83.35
C LEU A 270 47.15 -7.63 -84.71
N GLU A 271 45.92 -7.37 -85.16
CA GLU A 271 45.48 -7.77 -86.50
C GLU A 271 46.25 -7.05 -87.61
N LYS A 272 46.54 -5.74 -87.44
CA LYS A 272 47.38 -5.00 -88.39
C LYS A 272 48.82 -5.53 -88.45
N MET A 273 49.37 -6.01 -87.33
CA MET A 273 50.67 -6.69 -87.32
C MET A 273 50.64 -7.98 -88.14
N LYS A 274 49.57 -8.79 -88.04
CA LYS A 274 49.41 -10.03 -88.82
C LYS A 274 49.34 -9.76 -90.32
N MET A 275 48.79 -8.61 -90.72
CA MET A 275 48.61 -8.20 -92.11
C MET A 275 49.74 -7.30 -92.65
N ALA A 276 50.79 -7.05 -91.86
CA ALA A 276 51.86 -6.15 -92.24
C ALA A 276 52.63 -6.67 -93.47
N SER A 277 52.88 -5.79 -94.44
CA SER A 277 53.49 -6.15 -95.72
C SER A 277 55.00 -5.94 -95.75
N CYS A 278 55.54 -5.21 -94.77
CA CYS A 278 56.97 -4.93 -94.59
C CYS A 278 57.37 -4.79 -93.11
N GLU A 279 58.68 -4.83 -92.85
CA GLU A 279 59.25 -4.81 -91.49
C GLU A 279 59.01 -3.47 -90.77
N GLU A 280 59.09 -2.34 -91.47
CA GLU A 280 58.78 -1.01 -90.92
C GLU A 280 57.33 -0.90 -90.43
N GLU A 281 56.35 -1.40 -91.20
CA GLU A 281 54.94 -1.44 -90.78
C GLU A 281 54.77 -2.32 -89.53
N LEU A 282 55.43 -3.49 -89.50
CA LEU A 282 55.38 -4.39 -88.35
C LEU A 282 55.96 -3.74 -87.09
N LYS A 283 57.10 -3.05 -87.18
CA LYS A 283 57.72 -2.32 -86.07
C LYS A 283 56.80 -1.22 -85.53
N GLN A 284 56.17 -0.45 -86.43
CA GLN A 284 55.24 0.61 -86.03
C GLN A 284 54.02 0.06 -85.28
N TYR A 285 53.42 -1.02 -85.76
CA TYR A 285 52.28 -1.64 -85.08
C TYR A 285 52.67 -2.33 -83.77
N LEU A 286 53.87 -2.92 -83.68
CA LEU A 286 54.41 -3.49 -82.45
C LEU A 286 54.61 -2.42 -81.36
N GLU A 287 55.20 -1.28 -81.71
CA GLU A 287 55.39 -0.16 -80.77
C GLU A 287 54.06 0.39 -80.25
N LYS A 288 53.05 0.47 -81.13
CA LYS A 288 51.69 0.85 -80.75
C LYS A 288 51.04 -0.16 -79.81
N ALA A 289 51.19 -1.46 -80.08
CA ALA A 289 50.66 -2.52 -79.21
C ALA A 289 51.34 -2.53 -77.83
N LEU A 290 52.66 -2.36 -77.77
CA LEU A 290 53.41 -2.24 -76.51
C LEU A 290 52.98 -1.02 -75.70
N SER A 291 52.76 0.12 -76.36
CA SER A 291 52.25 1.33 -75.72
C SER A 291 50.85 1.14 -75.13
N SER A 292 49.94 0.49 -75.87
CA SER A 292 48.60 0.16 -75.37
C SER A 292 48.64 -0.80 -74.18
N LEU A 293 49.47 -1.84 -74.22
CA LEU A 293 49.66 -2.78 -73.12
C LEU A 293 50.17 -2.09 -71.84
N ASP A 294 51.10 -1.15 -71.97
CA ASP A 294 51.62 -0.42 -70.81
C ASP A 294 50.55 0.50 -70.18
N GLN A 295 49.69 1.10 -71.00
CA GLN A 295 48.56 1.88 -70.51
C GLN A 295 47.51 1.01 -69.79
N ILE A 296 47.22 -0.20 -70.29
CA ILE A 296 46.30 -1.15 -69.61
C ILE A 296 46.91 -1.60 -68.28
N ARG A 297 48.20 -1.96 -68.28
CA ARG A 297 48.94 -2.41 -67.09
C ARG A 297 48.97 -1.33 -66.00
N THR A 298 49.26 -0.08 -66.36
CA THR A 298 49.33 1.01 -65.40
C THR A 298 47.97 1.36 -64.77
N ARG A 299 46.86 1.14 -65.48
CA ARG A 299 45.50 1.32 -64.95
C ARG A 299 45.07 0.17 -64.05
N THR A 300 45.27 -1.07 -64.48
CA THR A 300 44.93 -2.27 -63.70
C THR A 300 45.76 -2.42 -62.43
N CYS A 301 47.03 -1.98 -62.41
CA CYS A 301 47.84 -1.96 -61.19
C CYS A 301 47.48 -0.85 -60.19
N LYS A 302 46.73 0.18 -60.58
CA LYS A 302 46.23 1.22 -59.66
C LYS A 302 44.90 0.84 -58.99
N ALA A 303 44.22 -0.19 -59.48
CA ALA A 303 42.94 -0.68 -58.97
C ALA A 303 43.07 -1.85 -57.95
N ARG A 304 44.30 -2.30 -57.65
CA ARG A 304 44.62 -3.24 -56.55
C ARG A 304 45.27 -2.51 -55.39
#